data_AF-A0A7Y4IPB1-F1
#
_entry.id   AF-A0A7Y4IPB1-F1
#
_cell.length_a   1.000
_cell.length_b   1.000
_cell.length_c   1.000
_cell.angle_alpha   90.00
_cell.angle_beta   90.00
_cell.angle_gamma   90.00
#
_symmetry.space_group_name_H-M   'P 1'
#
loop_
_entity.id
_entity.type
_entity.pdbx_description
1 polymer ?
#
loop_
_entity_poly.entity_id
_entity_poly.type
_entity_poly.pdbx_seq_one_letter_code
_entity_poly.pdbx_strand_id
1 'polypeptide(L)'
;MVEEFPDDGGGGGGGGGGWFPVNYRCSNDLVNADQAEGRQKWAKRYQQQNPYGATAWGGLDMRFWNSSYSMEAFNAAAAGYWLYPVYVDPNNMYSPWKGPGASGTPTASYTGAQIQNNVPYTFKPAHIQMDGLCEPGCYTPDQKILLSDGAMGIREALESGRTDLVTLSPGASFGALSFMKNRVEHYTLDRDATEQEILTFRTRSGGALRVTTEHPLVTPDGTLKRARELGVGDSLVDRHGQADEIVSLDTKWEYTRAYNVRPATKDFASNIIIAQGYLNGSQRFQSEYVDEMNRMILRGNVPEVLVPAGE
;
A
#
# COMPACT_ATOMS: atom_id res chain seq x y z
N MET A 1 -23.67 -22.16 -6.23
CA MET A 1 -22.52 -22.84 -6.85
C MET A 1 -21.30 -22.25 -6.17
N VAL A 2 -20.70 -23.04 -5.28
CA VAL A 2 -19.51 -22.67 -4.52
C VAL A 2 -18.34 -23.07 -5.42
N GLU A 3 -17.59 -22.09 -5.93
CA GLU A 3 -16.37 -22.40 -6.70
C GLU A 3 -15.30 -22.85 -5.70
N GLU A 4 -14.88 -24.10 -5.86
CA GLU A 4 -13.75 -24.73 -5.17
C GLU A 4 -12.44 -24.09 -5.63
N PHE A 5 -11.69 -23.53 -4.70
CA PHE A 5 -10.31 -23.12 -4.94
C PHE A 5 -9.42 -24.38 -4.91
N PRO A 6 -8.57 -24.61 -5.92
CA PRO A 6 -7.64 -25.74 -5.89
C PRO A 6 -6.60 -25.56 -4.77
N ASP A 7 -6.36 -26.65 -4.06
CA ASP A 7 -5.42 -26.82 -2.97
C ASP A 7 -3.99 -26.98 -3.53
N ASP A 8 -3.19 -25.91 -3.46
CA ASP A 8 -1.79 -25.94 -3.91
C ASP A 8 -0.90 -26.53 -2.81
N GLY A 9 -0.89 -27.87 -2.75
CA GLY A 9 0.02 -28.65 -1.93
C GLY A 9 1.49 -28.40 -2.28
N GLY A 10 2.30 -28.14 -1.25
CA GLY A 10 3.73 -27.86 -1.40
C GLY A 10 4.60 -29.07 -1.79
N GLY A 11 5.75 -28.78 -2.40
CA GLY A 11 6.86 -29.73 -2.48
C GLY A 11 7.86 -29.52 -3.63
N GLY A 12 8.99 -28.86 -3.33
CA GLY A 12 10.33 -29.29 -3.77
C GLY A 12 10.83 -28.98 -5.19
N GLY A 13 11.79 -28.05 -5.26
CA GLY A 13 13.03 -28.27 -6.04
C GLY A 13 13.12 -27.66 -7.44
N GLY A 14 14.03 -26.68 -7.60
CA GLY A 14 14.86 -26.55 -8.81
C GLY A 14 14.55 -25.38 -9.74
N GLY A 15 15.35 -24.32 -9.64
CA GLY A 15 15.90 -23.57 -10.78
C GLY A 15 14.93 -22.96 -11.79
N GLY A 16 14.48 -21.73 -11.52
CA GLY A 16 13.88 -20.84 -12.50
C GLY A 16 13.61 -19.50 -11.84
N GLY A 17 14.17 -18.41 -12.36
CA GLY A 17 14.06 -17.05 -11.81
C GLY A 17 12.66 -16.46 -11.92
N GLY A 18 11.69 -17.08 -11.25
CA GLY A 18 10.39 -16.51 -10.97
C GLY A 18 10.52 -15.46 -9.88
N TRP A 19 10.11 -14.23 -10.17
CA TRP A 19 9.89 -13.22 -9.15
C TRP A 19 8.71 -13.67 -8.28
N PHE A 20 9.00 -14.30 -7.13
CA PHE A 20 8.00 -14.59 -6.12
C PHE A 20 7.83 -13.36 -5.21
N PRO A 21 6.60 -12.88 -4.96
CA PRO A 21 6.39 -11.81 -3.99
C PRO A 21 6.77 -12.30 -2.58
N VAL A 22 7.62 -11.55 -1.90
CA VAL A 22 8.18 -11.87 -0.56
C VAL A 22 7.38 -11.25 0.61
N ASN A 23 6.26 -10.57 0.32
CA ASN A 23 5.51 -9.79 1.31
C ASN A 23 4.19 -10.49 1.72
N TYR A 24 3.96 -10.65 3.02
CA TYR A 24 3.04 -11.66 3.59
C TYR A 24 1.99 -11.05 4.54
N ARG A 25 0.68 -11.23 4.23
CA ARG A 25 -0.52 -11.04 5.09
C ARG A 25 -0.92 -9.61 5.55
N CYS A 26 -0.98 -8.65 4.64
CA CYS A 26 -1.17 -7.22 4.98
C CYS A 26 -2.62 -6.87 5.29
N SER A 27 -3.52 -7.57 4.63
CA SER A 27 -4.96 -7.44 4.59
C SER A 27 -5.71 -7.46 5.93
N ASN A 28 -5.29 -8.25 6.92
CA ASN A 28 -5.95 -8.29 8.24
C ASN A 28 -5.37 -7.28 9.26
N ASP A 29 -4.22 -6.68 8.94
CA ASP A 29 -3.39 -5.91 9.87
C ASP A 29 -2.84 -4.64 9.18
N LEU A 30 -3.68 -4.01 8.35
CA LEU A 30 -3.34 -2.83 7.55
C LEU A 30 -3.05 -1.61 8.44
N VAL A 31 -1.93 -0.96 8.12
CA VAL A 31 -1.51 0.33 8.68
C VAL A 31 -1.06 1.26 7.57
N ASN A 32 -1.12 2.57 7.79
CA ASN A 32 -0.48 3.55 6.91
C ASN A 32 1.06 3.58 7.11
N ALA A 33 1.83 4.29 6.28
CA ALA A 33 3.30 4.22 6.41
C ALA A 33 3.86 4.84 7.70
N ASP A 34 3.27 5.93 8.21
CA ASP A 34 3.68 6.51 9.51
C ASP A 34 3.50 5.45 10.61
N GLN A 35 2.35 4.78 10.62
CA GLN A 35 2.09 3.66 11.51
C GLN A 35 2.99 2.45 11.25
N ALA A 36 3.34 2.16 10.01
CA ALA A 36 4.26 1.08 9.62
C ALA A 36 5.67 1.32 10.18
N GLU A 37 6.20 2.54 10.02
CA GLU A 37 7.45 2.98 10.62
C GLU A 37 7.40 2.83 12.14
N GLY A 38 6.36 3.37 12.77
CA GLY A 38 6.15 3.30 14.21
C GLY A 38 6.10 1.86 14.71
N ARG A 39 5.37 0.98 14.02
CA ARG A 39 5.22 -0.44 14.35
C ARG A 39 6.53 -1.20 14.19
N GLN A 40 7.29 -0.97 13.12
CA GLN A 40 8.62 -1.57 12.95
C GLN A 40 9.57 -1.15 14.07
N LYS A 41 9.60 0.15 14.41
CA LYS A 41 10.44 0.66 15.50
C LYS A 41 10.00 0.14 16.88
N TRP A 42 8.69 0.07 17.12
CA TRP A 42 8.11 -0.56 18.31
C TRP A 42 8.55 -2.03 18.45
N ALA A 43 8.45 -2.79 17.37
CA ALA A 43 8.84 -4.20 17.34
C ALA A 43 10.33 -4.40 17.61
N LYS A 44 11.20 -3.64 16.93
CA LYS A 44 12.66 -3.68 17.15
C LYS A 44 13.04 -3.27 18.57
N ARG A 45 12.37 -2.28 19.15
CA ARG A 45 12.57 -1.87 20.54
C ARG A 45 12.30 -3.02 21.52
N TYR A 46 11.16 -3.69 21.39
CA TYR A 46 10.81 -4.77 22.31
C TYR A 46 11.51 -6.09 22.02
N GLN A 47 11.96 -6.32 20.79
CA GLN A 47 12.88 -7.41 20.48
C GLN A 47 14.16 -7.32 21.33
N GLN A 48 14.74 -6.12 21.40
CA GLN A 48 15.97 -5.87 22.16
C GLN A 48 15.77 -5.90 23.67
N GLN A 49 14.63 -5.42 24.16
CA GLN A 49 14.32 -5.42 25.58
C GLN A 49 13.97 -6.81 26.13
N ASN A 50 13.62 -7.75 25.23
CA ASN A 50 13.26 -9.13 25.55
C ASN A 50 12.30 -9.24 26.76
N PRO A 51 11.11 -8.60 26.70
CA PRO A 51 10.26 -8.38 27.86
C PRO A 51 9.69 -9.67 28.47
N TYR A 52 9.66 -10.78 27.72
CA TYR A 52 9.23 -12.08 28.26
C TYR A 52 10.37 -13.09 28.40
N GLY A 53 11.63 -12.66 28.29
CA GLY A 53 12.80 -13.52 28.48
C GLY A 53 12.87 -14.71 27.52
N ALA A 54 12.33 -14.59 26.30
CA ALA A 54 12.52 -15.65 25.30
C ALA A 54 13.96 -15.62 24.79
N THR A 55 14.62 -16.76 24.86
CA THR A 55 15.98 -16.94 24.39
C THR A 55 15.94 -17.60 23.01
N ALA A 56 15.79 -16.79 21.97
CA ALA A 56 16.25 -17.16 20.63
C ALA A 56 17.63 -16.50 20.40
N TRP A 57 18.41 -17.11 19.49
CA TRP A 57 19.76 -16.70 19.07
C TRP A 57 20.14 -15.25 19.39
N GLY A 58 21.09 -15.05 20.32
CA GLY A 58 21.60 -13.72 20.67
C GLY A 58 20.82 -12.97 21.75
N GLY A 59 19.83 -13.59 22.42
CA GLY A 59 19.09 -12.98 23.54
C GLY A 59 17.95 -12.06 23.11
N LEU A 60 17.58 -12.11 21.83
CA LEU A 60 16.54 -11.28 21.22
C LEU A 60 15.18 -12.00 21.22
N ASP A 61 14.11 -11.26 21.46
CA ASP A 61 12.75 -11.79 21.41
C ASP A 61 12.19 -11.74 19.99
N MET A 62 12.38 -12.84 19.27
CA MET A 62 12.03 -12.98 17.86
C MET A 62 10.53 -12.95 17.59
N ARG A 63 9.69 -13.01 18.64
CA ARG A 63 8.24 -12.85 18.51
C ARG A 63 7.82 -11.42 18.20
N PHE A 64 8.65 -10.43 18.55
CA PHE A 64 8.42 -9.04 18.17
C PHE A 64 9.05 -8.73 16.82
N TRP A 65 10.32 -9.12 16.62
CA TRP A 65 11.03 -8.91 15.38
C TRP A 65 11.94 -10.09 15.06
N ASN A 66 11.76 -10.73 13.91
CA ASN A 66 12.66 -11.77 13.45
C ASN A 66 13.82 -11.16 12.66
N SER A 67 15.06 -11.40 13.11
CA SER A 67 16.28 -10.86 12.52
C SER A 67 16.52 -11.23 11.06
N SER A 68 15.91 -12.31 10.55
CA SER A 68 15.98 -12.65 9.11
C SER A 68 15.43 -11.53 8.22
N TYR A 69 14.47 -10.76 8.74
CA TYR A 69 13.82 -9.67 8.02
C TYR A 69 14.53 -8.32 8.22
N SER A 70 15.58 -8.25 9.06
CA SER A 70 16.27 -6.98 9.36
C SER A 70 16.91 -6.36 8.12
N MET A 71 17.51 -7.18 7.25
CA MET A 71 18.15 -6.69 6.01
C MET A 71 17.12 -6.16 5.03
N GLU A 72 16.02 -6.88 4.84
CA GLU A 72 14.91 -6.48 3.97
C GLU A 72 14.28 -5.17 4.45
N ALA A 73 13.95 -5.08 5.74
CA ALA A 73 13.44 -3.87 6.37
C ALA A 73 14.41 -2.69 6.34
N PHE A 74 15.73 -2.96 6.43
CA PHE A 74 16.76 -1.92 6.30
C PHE A 74 16.85 -1.42 4.86
N ASN A 75 16.85 -2.33 3.88
CA ASN A 75 16.86 -1.98 2.47
C ASN A 75 15.60 -1.19 2.09
N ALA A 76 14.44 -1.58 2.61
CA ALA A 76 13.19 -0.84 2.47
C ALA A 76 13.33 0.60 3.03
N ALA A 77 13.78 0.73 4.27
CA ALA A 77 13.97 2.03 4.91
C ALA A 77 15.00 2.90 4.17
N ALA A 78 16.09 2.30 3.69
CA ALA A 78 17.10 2.99 2.88
C ALA A 78 16.59 3.39 1.48
N ALA A 79 15.63 2.64 0.94
CA ALA A 79 14.92 2.97 -0.29
C ALA A 79 13.82 4.02 -0.08
N GLY A 80 13.45 4.30 1.18
CA GLY A 80 12.52 5.35 1.57
C GLY A 80 11.19 4.84 2.13
N TYR A 81 10.95 3.54 2.23
CA TYR A 81 9.68 2.97 2.73
C TYR A 81 9.83 2.14 3.99
N TRP A 82 8.72 1.94 4.68
CA TRP A 82 8.66 1.09 5.86
C TRP A 82 7.82 -0.16 5.61
N LEU A 83 8.49 -1.30 5.74
CA LEU A 83 7.81 -2.56 6.00
C LEU A 83 7.36 -2.57 7.46
N TYR A 84 6.28 -3.30 7.74
CA TYR A 84 5.83 -3.49 9.11
C TYR A 84 5.63 -4.98 9.44
N PRO A 85 5.90 -5.38 10.69
CA PRO A 85 5.70 -6.77 11.10
C PRO A 85 4.21 -7.06 11.23
N VAL A 86 3.82 -8.23 10.73
CA VAL A 86 2.50 -8.84 10.96
C VAL A 86 2.63 -10.03 11.90
N TYR A 87 1.54 -10.34 12.59
CA TYR A 87 1.56 -11.30 13.68
C TYR A 87 0.46 -12.36 13.57
N VAL A 88 0.69 -13.50 14.22
CA VAL A 88 -0.22 -14.64 14.28
C VAL A 88 -0.36 -15.18 15.70
N ASP A 89 -1.52 -15.79 15.96
CA ASP A 89 -1.77 -16.55 17.18
C ASP A 89 -1.55 -18.06 16.93
N PRO A 90 -0.41 -18.64 17.36
CA PRO A 90 -0.15 -20.06 17.19
C PRO A 90 -1.10 -20.94 18.04
N ASN A 91 -1.71 -20.40 19.08
CA ASN A 91 -2.67 -21.11 19.92
C ASN A 91 -4.09 -21.10 19.31
N ASN A 92 -4.31 -20.31 18.26
CA ASN A 92 -5.58 -20.22 17.55
C ASN A 92 -5.38 -20.49 16.05
N MET A 93 -4.89 -21.69 15.72
CA MET A 93 -4.72 -22.15 14.33
C MET A 93 -3.91 -21.19 13.44
N TYR A 94 -2.91 -20.48 14.00
CA TYR A 94 -2.13 -19.46 13.27
C TYR A 94 -2.99 -18.34 12.66
N SER A 95 -4.11 -18.03 13.31
CA SER A 95 -5.00 -16.93 12.92
C SER A 95 -4.24 -15.60 12.96
N PRO A 96 -4.47 -14.69 12.00
CA PRO A 96 -3.91 -13.34 12.03
C PRO A 96 -4.26 -12.60 13.32
N TRP A 97 -3.30 -11.87 13.87
CA TRP A 97 -3.49 -11.00 15.04
C TRP A 97 -3.18 -9.55 14.68
N LYS A 98 -4.11 -8.64 15.02
CA LYS A 98 -3.99 -7.21 14.70
C LYS A 98 -2.94 -6.53 15.58
N GLY A 99 -1.88 -6.06 14.96
CA GLY A 99 -0.79 -5.32 15.61
C GLY A 99 -1.17 -3.88 16.00
N PRO A 100 -0.27 -3.18 16.71
CA PRO A 100 -0.43 -1.77 17.06
C PRO A 100 -0.69 -0.90 15.82
N GLY A 101 -1.73 -0.07 15.82
CA GLY A 101 -2.09 0.79 14.69
C GLY A 101 -3.13 0.21 13.73
N ALA A 102 -3.42 -1.10 13.77
CA ALA A 102 -4.39 -1.66 12.85
C ALA A 102 -5.82 -1.24 13.17
N SER A 103 -6.64 -1.15 12.13
CA SER A 103 -8.06 -0.81 12.23
C SER A 103 -8.82 -1.75 13.17
N GLY A 104 -9.65 -1.17 14.03
CA GLY A 104 -10.41 -1.89 15.07
C GLY A 104 -9.62 -2.21 16.34
N THR A 105 -8.36 -1.79 16.45
CA THR A 105 -7.60 -1.84 17.72
C THR A 105 -7.72 -0.54 18.50
N PRO A 106 -7.47 -0.53 19.83
CA PRO A 106 -7.42 0.70 20.63
C PRO A 106 -6.36 1.72 20.17
N THR A 107 -5.43 1.28 19.32
CA THR A 107 -4.31 2.08 18.81
C THR A 107 -4.50 2.47 17.34
N ALA A 108 -5.67 2.18 16.74
CA ALA A 108 -5.94 2.44 15.33
C ALA A 108 -5.75 3.91 14.92
N SER A 109 -6.00 4.85 15.83
CA SER A 109 -5.84 6.29 15.62
C SER A 109 -4.44 6.82 15.95
N TYR A 110 -3.53 5.96 16.42
CA TYR A 110 -2.20 6.41 16.84
C TYR A 110 -1.34 6.75 15.62
N THR A 111 -0.54 7.80 15.74
CA THR A 111 0.57 8.07 14.81
C THR A 111 1.71 7.07 15.01
N GLY A 112 2.63 7.01 14.07
CA GLY A 112 3.84 6.19 14.14
C GLY A 112 4.65 6.47 15.41
N ALA A 113 4.84 7.75 15.72
CA ALA A 113 5.51 8.16 16.96
C ALA A 113 4.78 7.68 18.22
N GLN A 114 3.45 7.72 18.24
CA GLN A 114 2.66 7.19 19.36
C GLN A 114 2.76 5.66 19.43
N ILE A 115 2.73 4.96 18.30
CA ILE A 115 2.93 3.50 18.26
C ILE A 115 4.32 3.13 18.81
N GLN A 116 5.36 3.79 18.33
CA GLN A 116 6.74 3.53 18.75
C GLN A 116 6.95 3.73 20.26
N ASN A 117 6.41 4.83 20.79
CA ASN A 117 6.81 5.31 22.12
C ASN A 117 5.80 4.95 23.22
N ASN A 118 4.51 4.93 22.90
CA ASN A 118 3.44 4.86 23.89
C ASN A 118 2.81 3.47 24.00
N VAL A 119 2.93 2.61 22.97
CA VAL A 119 2.37 1.26 23.03
C VAL A 119 3.26 0.36 23.88
N PRO A 120 2.77 -0.17 25.01
CA PRO A 120 3.55 -1.04 25.89
C PRO A 120 3.75 -2.43 25.27
N TYR A 121 4.77 -3.16 25.69
CA TYR A 121 4.96 -4.55 25.25
C TYR A 121 3.76 -5.44 25.58
N THR A 122 3.05 -5.14 26.68
CA THR A 122 1.86 -5.87 27.15
C THR A 122 0.67 -5.77 26.21
N PHE A 123 0.69 -4.86 25.23
CA PHE A 123 -0.33 -4.78 24.18
C PHE A 123 -0.41 -6.08 23.37
N LYS A 124 0.73 -6.73 23.13
CA LYS A 124 0.81 -7.99 22.40
C LYS A 124 0.93 -9.14 23.41
N PRO A 125 0.04 -10.14 23.41
CA PRO A 125 0.21 -11.31 24.27
C PRO A 125 1.53 -12.06 24.01
N ALA A 126 2.03 -12.77 25.02
CA ALA A 126 3.34 -13.42 24.95
C ALA A 126 3.40 -14.57 23.92
N HIS A 127 2.27 -15.21 23.65
CA HIS A 127 2.19 -16.33 22.70
C HIS A 127 2.08 -15.87 21.24
N ILE A 128 1.67 -14.62 20.98
CA ILE A 128 1.63 -14.07 19.62
C ILE A 128 3.04 -14.00 19.04
N GLN A 129 3.18 -14.41 17.79
CA GLN A 129 4.46 -14.47 17.06
C GLN A 129 4.43 -13.59 15.82
N MET A 130 5.58 -13.04 15.44
CA MET A 130 5.77 -12.39 14.14
C MET A 130 5.78 -13.45 13.04
N ASP A 131 5.01 -13.23 11.97
CA ASP A 131 4.90 -14.15 10.84
C ASP A 131 5.72 -13.65 9.63
N GLY A 132 5.69 -12.34 9.37
CA GLY A 132 6.38 -11.75 8.23
C GLY A 132 6.36 -10.23 8.21
N LEU A 133 6.74 -9.67 7.07
CA LEU A 133 6.70 -8.24 6.77
C LEU A 133 5.63 -7.91 5.73
N CYS A 134 5.09 -6.70 5.84
CA CYS A 134 4.08 -6.17 4.97
C CYS A 134 4.37 -4.75 4.49
N GLU A 135 3.81 -4.44 3.33
CA GLU A 135 3.75 -3.10 2.76
C GLU A 135 2.35 -2.50 2.95
N PRO A 136 2.24 -1.19 3.15
CA PRO A 136 0.95 -0.50 3.24
C PRO A 136 0.27 -0.34 1.87
N GLY A 137 -1.05 -0.58 1.82
CA GLY A 137 -2.00 -0.16 0.77
C GLY A 137 -1.99 -0.96 -0.56
N CYS A 138 -3.19 -1.23 -1.13
CA CYS A 138 -3.36 -2.08 -2.32
C CYS A 138 -4.65 -1.78 -3.18
N TYR A 139 -4.64 -2.18 -4.45
CA TYR A 139 -5.76 -2.32 -5.42
C TYR A 139 -6.49 -3.67 -5.31
N THR A 140 -7.73 -3.76 -5.79
CA THR A 140 -8.42 -5.06 -6.02
C THR A 140 -7.95 -5.72 -7.34
N PRO A 141 -8.13 -7.05 -7.53
CA PRO A 141 -7.54 -7.78 -8.65
C PRO A 141 -8.05 -7.37 -10.04
N ASP A 142 -9.28 -6.86 -10.09
CA ASP A 142 -9.97 -6.43 -11.31
C ASP A 142 -9.58 -5.03 -11.77
N GLN A 143 -8.79 -4.29 -10.98
CA GLN A 143 -8.31 -2.97 -11.36
C GLN A 143 -7.34 -3.07 -12.54
N LYS A 144 -7.63 -2.32 -13.60
CA LYS A 144 -6.75 -2.23 -14.76
C LYS A 144 -5.73 -1.12 -14.59
N ILE A 145 -4.46 -1.43 -14.77
CA ILE A 145 -3.37 -0.44 -14.83
C ILE A 145 -3.00 -0.17 -16.29
N LEU A 146 -2.55 1.04 -16.59
CA LEU A 146 -2.12 1.40 -17.94
C LEU A 146 -0.68 0.92 -18.20
N LEU A 147 -0.55 -0.03 -19.13
CA LEU A 147 0.70 -0.53 -19.68
C LEU A 147 1.01 0.17 -21.01
N SER A 148 2.17 -0.12 -21.60
CA SER A 148 2.63 0.58 -22.82
C SER A 148 1.81 0.26 -24.08
N ASP A 149 1.08 -0.86 -24.08
CA ASP A 149 0.20 -1.34 -25.15
C ASP A 149 -1.30 -1.18 -24.84
N GLY A 150 -1.65 -0.76 -23.63
CA GLY A 150 -3.04 -0.55 -23.22
C GLY A 150 -3.30 -0.84 -21.75
N ALA A 151 -4.56 -0.76 -21.35
CA ALA A 151 -4.95 -1.08 -19.98
C ALA A 151 -5.13 -2.59 -19.80
N MET A 152 -4.52 -3.15 -18.75
CA MET A 152 -4.57 -4.58 -18.42
C MET A 152 -4.87 -4.75 -16.93
N GLY A 153 -5.59 -5.81 -16.55
CA GLY A 153 -5.84 -6.12 -15.15
C GLY A 153 -4.54 -6.32 -14.37
N ILE A 154 -4.42 -5.77 -13.17
CA ILE A 154 -3.18 -5.84 -12.38
C ILE A 154 -2.79 -7.29 -12.04
N ARG A 155 -3.77 -8.17 -11.82
CA ARG A 155 -3.53 -9.61 -11.65
C ARG A 155 -2.90 -10.20 -12.91
N GLU A 156 -3.52 -9.98 -14.06
CA GLU A 156 -3.05 -10.50 -15.35
C GLU A 156 -1.65 -9.96 -15.69
N ALA A 157 -1.39 -8.68 -15.42
CA ALA A 157 -0.09 -8.06 -15.65
C ALA A 157 1.01 -8.73 -14.80
N LEU A 158 0.73 -9.04 -13.53
CA LEU A 158 1.63 -9.79 -12.66
C LEU A 158 1.85 -11.22 -13.15
N GLU A 159 0.77 -11.96 -13.39
CA GLU A 159 0.81 -13.38 -13.80
C GLU A 159 1.51 -13.58 -15.14
N SER A 160 1.39 -12.62 -16.06
CA SER A 160 2.09 -12.62 -17.35
C SER A 160 3.51 -12.04 -17.30
N GLY A 161 3.99 -11.62 -16.13
CA GLY A 161 5.35 -11.11 -15.93
C GLY A 161 5.62 -9.79 -16.64
N ARG A 162 4.60 -8.94 -16.82
CA ARG A 162 4.77 -7.62 -17.44
C ARG A 162 5.68 -6.75 -16.59
N THR A 163 6.57 -6.00 -17.23
CA THR A 163 7.52 -5.10 -16.54
C THR A 163 7.48 -3.68 -17.07
N ASP A 164 6.62 -3.39 -18.04
CA ASP A 164 6.37 -2.05 -18.53
C ASP A 164 5.20 -1.41 -17.78
N LEU A 165 5.19 -0.08 -17.75
CA LEU A 165 4.13 0.71 -17.10
C LEU A 165 4.04 2.08 -17.79
N VAL A 166 2.88 2.72 -17.72
CA VAL A 166 2.74 4.13 -18.09
C VAL A 166 2.45 4.95 -16.84
N THR A 167 3.24 5.99 -16.63
CA THR A 167 3.11 6.94 -15.52
C THR A 167 3.01 8.35 -16.04
N LEU A 168 2.67 9.32 -15.18
CA LEU A 168 2.91 10.73 -15.54
C LEU A 168 4.41 10.97 -15.77
N SER A 169 4.72 12.01 -16.55
CA SER A 169 6.08 12.49 -16.72
C SER A 169 6.43 13.53 -15.64
N PRO A 170 7.71 13.76 -15.32
CA PRO A 170 8.14 14.70 -14.27
C PRO A 170 7.64 16.16 -14.41
N GLY A 171 7.19 16.56 -15.61
CA GLY A 171 6.66 17.89 -15.88
C GLY A 171 5.14 17.96 -16.08
N ALA A 172 4.40 16.88 -15.80
CA ALA A 172 2.96 16.87 -15.99
C ALA A 172 2.24 17.88 -15.06
N SER A 173 1.20 18.52 -15.59
CA SER A 173 0.27 19.36 -14.83
C SER A 173 -1.16 19.06 -15.26
N PHE A 174 -2.18 19.48 -14.50
CA PHE A 174 -3.56 19.24 -14.94
C PHE A 174 -3.91 19.94 -16.26
N GLY A 175 -3.28 21.08 -16.56
CA GLY A 175 -3.46 21.76 -17.84
C GLY A 175 -2.74 21.10 -19.01
N ALA A 176 -1.76 20.24 -18.72
CA ALA A 176 -0.96 19.54 -19.71
C ALA A 176 -0.45 18.20 -19.14
N LEU A 177 -1.35 17.22 -19.01
CA LEU A 177 -0.93 15.89 -18.61
C LEU A 177 -0.04 15.30 -19.71
N SER A 178 1.15 14.87 -19.30
CA SER A 178 2.10 14.16 -20.16
C SER A 178 2.45 12.83 -19.52
N PHE A 179 2.57 11.80 -20.35
CA PHE A 179 2.81 10.43 -19.92
C PHE A 179 4.14 9.92 -20.44
N MET A 180 4.80 9.08 -19.67
CA MET A 180 6.04 8.42 -20.07
C MET A 180 5.93 6.92 -19.94
N LYS A 181 6.69 6.21 -20.78
CA LYS A 181 6.97 4.79 -20.55
C LYS A 181 7.88 4.68 -19.35
N ASN A 182 7.50 3.81 -18.44
CA ASN A 182 8.22 3.48 -17.23
C ASN A 182 8.34 1.96 -17.11
N ARG A 183 9.02 1.48 -16.08
CA ARG A 183 9.10 0.06 -15.76
C ARG A 183 8.51 -0.21 -14.39
N VAL A 184 7.98 -1.41 -14.22
CA VAL A 184 7.66 -1.96 -12.91
C VAL A 184 8.97 -2.38 -12.25
N GLU A 185 9.22 -1.85 -11.05
CA GLU A 185 10.31 -2.32 -10.19
C GLU A 185 9.92 -3.63 -9.50
N HIS A 186 8.71 -3.67 -8.92
CA HIS A 186 8.06 -4.88 -8.45
C HIS A 186 6.55 -4.69 -8.30
N TYR A 187 5.82 -5.80 -8.22
CA TYR A 187 4.43 -5.85 -7.76
C TYR A 187 4.37 -6.31 -6.31
N THR A 188 3.34 -5.85 -5.61
CA THR A 188 2.98 -6.32 -4.27
C THR A 188 1.68 -7.12 -4.39
N LEU A 189 1.59 -8.26 -3.73
CA LEU A 189 0.42 -9.14 -3.74
C LEU A 189 0.22 -9.76 -2.35
N ASP A 190 -1.00 -9.70 -1.84
CA ASP A 190 -1.39 -10.50 -0.67
C ASP A 190 -1.15 -12.00 -0.91
N ARG A 191 -0.46 -12.69 0.03
CA ARG A 191 -0.24 -14.15 -0.04
C ARG A 191 -1.54 -14.94 -0.15
N ASP A 192 -2.48 -14.67 0.76
CA ASP A 192 -3.75 -15.39 0.88
C ASP A 192 -4.90 -14.40 0.62
N ALA A 193 -6.00 -14.88 0.04
CA ALA A 193 -7.22 -14.08 0.00
C ALA A 193 -7.76 -13.93 1.43
N THR A 194 -8.33 -12.77 1.74
CA THR A 194 -9.01 -12.55 3.02
C THR A 194 -10.07 -11.47 2.86
N GLU A 195 -10.90 -11.29 3.89
CA GLU A 195 -11.80 -10.14 3.97
C GLU A 195 -11.04 -8.82 3.94
N GLN A 196 -11.34 -8.01 2.94
CA GLN A 196 -10.81 -6.67 2.70
C GLN A 196 -11.97 -5.69 2.62
N GLU A 197 -11.84 -4.54 3.26
CA GLU A 197 -12.80 -3.45 3.10
C GLU A 197 -12.49 -2.69 1.80
N ILE A 198 -13.38 -2.85 0.81
CA ILE A 198 -13.25 -2.28 -0.52
C ILE A 198 -14.22 -1.11 -0.67
N LEU A 199 -13.67 0.04 -1.08
CA LEU A 199 -14.43 1.21 -1.48
C LEU A 199 -14.64 1.16 -2.99
N THR A 200 -15.91 1.19 -3.41
CA THR A 200 -16.31 1.28 -4.82
C THR A 200 -16.85 2.68 -5.10
N PHE A 201 -16.03 3.50 -5.74
CA PHE A 201 -16.42 4.80 -6.26
C PHE A 201 -17.10 4.62 -7.61
N ARG A 202 -18.22 5.31 -7.82
CA ARG A 202 -18.84 5.52 -9.13
C ARG A 202 -18.94 7.01 -9.38
N THR A 203 -18.49 7.42 -10.55
CA THR A 203 -18.39 8.83 -10.90
C THR A 203 -19.46 9.25 -11.91
N ARG A 204 -19.61 10.55 -12.09
CA ARG A 204 -20.62 11.16 -12.97
C ARG A 204 -20.43 10.76 -14.43
N SER A 205 -19.19 10.57 -14.88
CA SER A 205 -18.91 10.10 -16.24
C SER A 205 -19.32 8.63 -16.48
N GLY A 206 -19.72 7.91 -15.44
CA GLY A 206 -20.01 6.48 -15.48
C GLY A 206 -18.81 5.59 -15.19
N GLY A 207 -17.65 6.17 -14.87
CA GLY A 207 -16.48 5.42 -14.44
C GLY A 207 -16.63 4.82 -13.05
N ALA A 208 -15.82 3.80 -12.78
CA ALA A 208 -15.81 3.11 -11.50
C ALA A 208 -14.38 2.74 -11.08
N LEU A 209 -14.08 2.94 -9.80
CA LEU A 209 -12.79 2.66 -9.20
C LEU A 209 -13.01 1.86 -7.91
N ARG A 210 -12.26 0.76 -7.73
CA ARG A 210 -12.37 -0.12 -6.56
C ARG A 210 -11.01 -0.26 -5.89
N VAL A 211 -10.91 0.20 -4.66
CA VAL A 211 -9.63 0.29 -3.95
C VAL A 211 -9.81 0.00 -2.46
N THR A 212 -8.71 -0.32 -1.78
CA THR A 212 -8.71 -0.40 -0.32
C THR A 212 -8.79 1.00 0.31
N THR A 213 -9.17 1.06 1.59
CA THR A 213 -9.44 2.31 2.31
C THR A 213 -8.26 3.29 2.38
N GLU A 214 -7.03 2.78 2.38
CA GLU A 214 -5.81 3.60 2.45
C GLU A 214 -5.22 3.98 1.08
N HIS A 215 -5.85 3.56 -0.02
CA HIS A 215 -5.28 3.78 -1.35
C HIS A 215 -5.25 5.28 -1.70
N PRO A 216 -4.12 5.82 -2.18
CA PRO A 216 -3.96 7.24 -2.46
C PRO A 216 -4.54 7.58 -3.84
N LEU A 217 -5.44 8.55 -3.85
CA LEU A 217 -6.14 9.03 -5.03
C LEU A 217 -5.81 10.50 -5.26
N VAL A 218 -5.56 10.86 -6.52
CA VAL A 218 -5.29 12.26 -6.89
C VAL A 218 -6.60 13.02 -6.92
N THR A 219 -6.64 14.13 -6.18
CA THR A 219 -7.77 15.07 -6.16
C THR A 219 -7.53 16.26 -7.10
N PRO A 220 -8.58 17.00 -7.51
CA PRO A 220 -8.45 18.10 -8.46
C PRO A 220 -7.59 19.28 -7.99
N ASP A 221 -7.33 19.39 -6.68
CA ASP A 221 -6.41 20.37 -6.08
C ASP A 221 -4.93 19.97 -6.22
N GLY A 222 -4.64 18.81 -6.82
CA GLY A 222 -3.29 18.35 -7.10
C GLY A 222 -2.66 17.59 -5.94
N THR A 223 -3.43 17.31 -4.89
CA THR A 223 -2.99 16.55 -3.73
C THR A 223 -3.35 15.07 -3.85
N LEU A 224 -2.75 14.24 -2.99
CA LEU A 224 -3.16 12.87 -2.76
C LEU A 224 -3.93 12.76 -1.45
N LYS A 225 -5.13 12.16 -1.52
CA LYS A 225 -5.93 11.79 -0.36
C LYS A 225 -6.12 10.29 -0.28
N ARG A 226 -6.34 9.77 0.93
CA ARG A 226 -6.72 8.36 1.09
C ARG A 226 -8.13 8.16 0.57
N ALA A 227 -8.41 6.99 0.01
CA ALA A 227 -9.73 6.65 -0.48
C ALA A 227 -10.82 6.84 0.59
N ARG A 228 -10.57 6.47 1.85
CA ARG A 228 -11.53 6.67 2.96
C ARG A 228 -11.84 8.13 3.31
N GLU A 229 -11.01 9.07 2.85
CA GLU A 229 -11.20 10.50 3.08
C GLU A 229 -12.06 11.16 2.00
N LEU A 230 -12.41 10.43 0.94
CA LEU A 230 -13.26 10.89 -0.15
C LEU A 230 -14.70 10.39 0.04
N GLY A 231 -15.66 11.24 -0.25
CA GLY A 231 -17.08 10.96 -0.21
C GLY A 231 -17.83 11.34 -1.49
N VAL A 232 -19.15 11.13 -1.47
CA VAL A 232 -20.04 11.61 -2.54
C VAL A 232 -19.98 13.14 -2.59
N GLY A 233 -19.80 13.70 -3.79
CA GLY A 233 -19.60 15.13 -4.01
C GLY A 233 -18.14 15.57 -4.11
N ASP A 234 -17.19 14.76 -3.61
CA ASP A 234 -15.78 14.93 -3.95
C ASP A 234 -15.54 14.50 -5.42
N SER A 235 -14.33 14.72 -5.94
CA SER A 235 -13.99 14.37 -7.33
C SER A 235 -12.67 13.61 -7.41
N LEU A 236 -12.61 12.68 -8.34
CA LEU A 236 -11.38 12.04 -8.79
C LEU A 236 -10.83 12.79 -10.01
N VAL A 237 -9.57 12.57 -10.35
CA VAL A 237 -8.99 13.10 -11.60
C VAL A 237 -8.82 11.99 -12.62
N ASP A 238 -9.41 12.16 -13.79
CA ASP A 238 -9.27 11.21 -14.90
C ASP A 238 -7.90 11.34 -15.60
N ARG A 239 -7.61 10.42 -16.51
CA ARG A 239 -6.38 10.41 -17.32
C ARG A 239 -6.26 11.59 -18.30
N HIS A 240 -7.27 12.44 -18.41
CA HIS A 240 -7.27 13.67 -19.20
C HIS A 240 -7.10 14.91 -18.32
N GLY A 241 -6.92 14.73 -17.00
CA GLY A 241 -6.72 15.81 -16.04
C GLY A 241 -8.02 16.48 -15.63
N GLN A 242 -9.17 15.90 -15.96
CA GLN A 242 -10.48 16.44 -15.66
C GLN A 242 -11.00 15.89 -14.33
N ALA A 243 -11.65 16.77 -13.57
CA ALA A 243 -12.37 16.38 -12.36
C ALA A 243 -13.63 15.59 -12.74
N ASP A 244 -13.82 14.44 -12.10
CA ASP A 244 -14.98 13.57 -12.28
C ASP A 244 -15.61 13.29 -10.93
N GLU A 245 -16.80 13.84 -10.72
CA GLU A 245 -17.49 13.86 -9.43
C GLU A 245 -17.94 12.46 -9.02
N ILE A 246 -17.68 12.10 -7.76
CA ILE A 246 -18.16 10.86 -7.14
C ILE A 246 -19.65 11.02 -6.86
N VAL A 247 -20.49 10.26 -7.57
CA VAL A 247 -21.95 10.26 -7.43
C VAL A 247 -22.46 9.12 -6.56
N SER A 248 -21.63 8.10 -6.32
CA SER A 248 -21.94 7.00 -5.42
C SER A 248 -20.66 6.40 -4.85
N LEU A 249 -20.71 6.08 -3.56
CA LEU A 249 -19.68 5.37 -2.82
C LEU A 249 -20.32 4.19 -2.08
N ASP A 250 -19.84 2.99 -2.33
CA ASP A 250 -20.28 1.76 -1.67
C ASP A 250 -19.08 1.12 -0.95
N THR A 251 -19.28 0.70 0.30
CA THR A 251 -18.26 0.05 1.11
C THR A 251 -18.68 -1.39 1.35
N LYS A 252 -17.83 -2.34 0.94
CA LYS A 252 -18.10 -3.77 1.11
C LYS A 252 -16.89 -4.51 1.64
N TRP A 253 -17.16 -5.45 2.53
CA TRP A 253 -16.20 -6.48 2.91
C TRP A 253 -16.22 -7.56 1.85
N GLU A 254 -15.08 -7.81 1.22
CA GLU A 254 -14.93 -8.81 0.16
C GLU A 254 -13.78 -9.74 0.47
N TYR A 255 -13.97 -11.05 0.29
CA TYR A 255 -12.90 -12.03 0.43
C TYR A 255 -12.05 -12.05 -0.85
N THR A 256 -10.93 -11.34 -0.85
CA THR A 256 -10.10 -11.13 -2.04
C THR A 256 -8.62 -10.94 -1.69
N ARG A 257 -7.76 -10.91 -2.72
CA ARG A 257 -6.35 -10.50 -2.61
C ARG A 257 -6.21 -9.09 -3.14
N ALA A 258 -5.36 -8.29 -2.51
CA ALA A 258 -5.05 -6.95 -2.96
C ALA A 258 -3.64 -6.90 -3.60
N TYR A 259 -3.49 -6.03 -4.59
CA TYR A 259 -2.33 -5.92 -5.48
C TYR A 259 -1.79 -4.50 -5.45
N ASN A 260 -0.50 -4.28 -5.62
CA ASN A 260 0.05 -2.95 -5.84
C ASN A 260 1.17 -3.00 -6.87
N VAL A 261 1.51 -1.85 -7.44
CA VAL A 261 2.58 -1.75 -8.43
C VAL A 261 3.49 -0.58 -8.09
N ARG A 262 4.79 -0.85 -8.14
CA ARG A 262 5.83 0.12 -7.87
C ARG A 262 6.56 0.50 -9.16
N PRO A 263 6.48 1.76 -9.61
CA PRO A 263 7.29 2.27 -10.70
C PRO A 263 8.78 2.33 -10.34
N ALA A 264 9.64 2.04 -11.31
CA ALA A 264 11.10 2.14 -11.23
C ALA A 264 11.59 3.59 -11.39
N THR A 265 11.02 4.52 -10.62
CA THR A 265 11.37 5.94 -10.60
C THR A 265 11.20 6.52 -9.20
N LYS A 266 12.01 7.52 -8.86
CA LYS A 266 11.90 8.28 -7.62
C LYS A 266 11.21 9.63 -7.78
N ASP A 267 10.95 10.06 -9.01
CA ASP A 267 10.23 11.31 -9.27
C ASP A 267 8.77 11.22 -8.79
N PHE A 268 8.29 12.23 -8.06
CA PHE A 268 6.97 12.20 -7.44
C PHE A 268 5.84 12.14 -8.47
N ALA A 269 5.86 13.00 -9.49
CA ALA A 269 4.84 12.99 -10.54
C ALA A 269 4.83 11.64 -11.26
N SER A 270 6.02 11.08 -11.56
CA SER A 270 6.17 9.78 -12.21
C SER A 270 5.79 8.58 -11.33
N ASN A 271 5.42 8.83 -10.07
CA ASN A 271 4.79 7.84 -9.19
C ASN A 271 3.26 7.91 -9.18
N ILE A 272 2.67 8.75 -10.02
CA ILE A 272 1.25 8.73 -10.37
C ILE A 272 1.06 7.78 -11.55
N ILE A 273 0.21 6.77 -11.34
CA ILE A 273 -0.16 5.77 -12.34
C ILE A 273 -1.60 5.98 -12.78
N ILE A 274 -1.98 5.32 -13.87
CA ILE A 274 -3.37 5.32 -14.35
C ILE A 274 -3.98 3.98 -14.00
N ALA A 275 -4.98 3.98 -13.12
CA ALA A 275 -5.77 2.80 -12.79
C ALA A 275 -7.25 3.07 -13.06
N GLN A 276 -7.90 2.19 -13.83
CA GLN A 276 -9.26 2.34 -14.36
C GLN A 276 -9.54 3.72 -15.00
N GLY A 277 -8.53 4.32 -15.63
CA GLY A 277 -8.67 5.63 -16.27
C GLY A 277 -8.55 6.83 -15.32
N TYR A 278 -8.27 6.62 -14.04
CA TYR A 278 -8.04 7.67 -13.05
C TYR A 278 -6.58 7.76 -12.63
N LEU A 279 -6.17 8.95 -12.18
CA LEU A 279 -4.85 9.18 -11.60
C LEU A 279 -4.81 8.65 -10.16
N ASN A 280 -3.90 7.71 -9.92
CA ASN A 280 -3.73 7.03 -8.64
C ASN A 280 -2.28 7.16 -8.17
N GLY A 281 -2.07 7.27 -6.87
CA GLY A 281 -0.72 7.13 -6.32
C GLY A 281 -0.28 5.66 -6.38
N SER A 282 0.94 5.42 -6.84
CA SER A 282 1.54 4.08 -6.83
C SER A 282 1.82 3.54 -5.42
N GLN A 283 2.40 2.34 -5.35
CA GLN A 283 2.94 1.75 -4.13
C GLN A 283 3.91 2.71 -3.39
N ARG A 284 4.66 3.56 -4.09
CA ARG A 284 5.59 4.51 -3.44
C ARG A 284 4.87 5.57 -2.62
N PHE A 285 3.70 6.05 -3.04
CA PHE A 285 2.93 7.01 -2.23
C PHE A 285 2.30 6.40 -0.99
N GLN A 286 2.10 5.09 -0.99
CA GLN A 286 1.58 4.37 0.17
C GLN A 286 2.66 4.02 1.18
N SER A 287 3.90 3.86 0.71
CA SER A 287 5.00 3.27 1.49
C SER A 287 6.16 4.23 1.77
N GLU A 288 6.52 5.10 0.81
CA GLU A 288 7.69 6.00 0.87
C GLU A 288 7.35 7.47 1.06
N TYR A 289 6.32 7.94 0.36
CA TYR A 289 6.04 9.36 0.21
C TYR A 289 4.80 9.78 0.99
N VAL A 290 4.64 9.21 2.19
CA VAL A 290 3.48 9.49 3.03
C VAL A 290 3.48 10.92 3.56
N ASP A 291 4.65 11.52 3.81
CA ASP A 291 4.76 12.95 4.13
C ASP A 291 4.41 13.87 2.95
N GLU A 292 4.36 13.31 1.74
CA GLU A 292 3.92 14.01 0.52
C GLU A 292 2.42 13.80 0.26
N MET A 293 1.73 12.97 1.06
CA MET A 293 0.26 12.95 1.07
C MET A 293 -0.24 14.32 1.56
N ASN A 294 -1.20 14.90 0.85
CA ASN A 294 -1.65 16.29 0.99
C ASN A 294 -0.67 17.39 0.54
N ARG A 295 0.53 17.06 0.03
CA ARG A 295 1.32 18.04 -0.73
C ARG A 295 0.83 18.12 -2.16
N MET A 296 0.94 19.30 -2.75
CA MET A 296 0.60 19.52 -4.16
C MET A 296 1.65 18.83 -5.04
N ILE A 297 1.26 17.71 -5.65
CA ILE A 297 2.10 16.89 -6.54
C ILE A 297 1.95 17.36 -7.98
N LEU A 298 0.75 17.80 -8.34
CA LEU A 298 0.44 18.41 -9.63
C LEU A 298 0.05 19.86 -9.40
N ARG A 299 0.82 20.79 -9.98
CA ARG A 299 0.48 22.20 -9.91
C ARG A 299 -0.77 22.47 -10.75
N GLY A 300 -1.77 23.11 -10.16
CA GLY A 300 -2.77 23.85 -10.93
C GLY A 300 -2.09 25.02 -11.65
N ASN A 301 -2.64 25.45 -12.79
CA ASN A 301 -2.22 26.71 -13.40
C ASN A 301 -2.46 27.82 -12.38
N VAL A 302 -1.38 28.36 -11.80
CA VAL A 302 -1.43 29.72 -11.25
C VAL A 302 -1.63 30.60 -12.48
N PRO A 303 -2.76 31.31 -12.63
CA PRO A 303 -2.90 32.27 -13.71
C PRO A 303 -1.70 33.20 -13.68
N GLU A 304 -1.09 33.49 -14.83
CA GLU A 304 0.13 34.30 -14.93
C GLU A 304 -0.01 35.67 -14.23
N VAL A 305 -1.26 36.14 -14.02
CA VAL A 305 -1.63 37.34 -13.26
C VAL A 305 -1.37 37.27 -11.75
N LEU A 306 -1.15 36.08 -11.19
CA LEU A 306 -0.91 35.84 -9.76
C LEU A 306 0.55 35.48 -9.45
N VAL A 307 1.42 35.42 -10.46
CA VAL A 307 2.88 35.40 -10.25
C VAL A 307 3.30 36.86 -10.05
N PRO A 308 3.81 37.26 -8.87
CA PRO A 308 4.39 38.59 -8.72
C PRO A 308 5.48 38.76 -9.78
N ALA A 309 5.33 39.75 -10.66
CA ALA A 309 6.41 40.14 -11.55
C ALA A 309 7.64 40.43 -10.68
N GLY A 310 8.73 39.73 -10.97
CA GLY A 310 9.91 39.75 -10.12
C GLY A 310 10.48 41.15 -9.87
N GLU A 311 11.16 41.26 -8.74
CA GLU A 311 12.32 42.13 -8.59
C GLU A 311 13.58 41.26 -8.55
#